data_AF-A0A8X6F888-F1
#
_entry.id   AF-A0A8X6F888-F1
#
_cell.length_a   1.000
_cell.length_b   1.000
_cell.length_c   1.000
_cell.angle_alpha   90.00
_cell.angle_beta   90.00
_cell.angle_gamma   90.00
#
_symmetry.space_group_name_H-M   'P 1'
#
loop_
_entity.id
_entity.type
_entity.pdbx_description
1 polymer ?
#
loop_
_entity_poly.entity_id
_entity_poly.type
_entity_poly.pdbx_seq_one_letter_code
_entity_poly.pdbx_strand_id
1 'polypeptide(L)'
;YKFFNQSNIYKGEIENNNVTNKEIETCDSWEYDHSFYASTVVTEWNLVCDKEWLISMSKSIFVVGNIISATLLSYFADKFGRKPIILICSILSIVSAITCAFASSFIMFAVARLFIAVGVTGADIIAFVLLMEIIGPERRAFYGIGVNFGWISGYFIPPGIAWLLRDWFWMQIVLTMPCIILLLLWWLLPESPRWLLSHRKKEAALKVLSRAAKMNGFHCPKLDAKLEEIISKTNKVQS
;
A
#
# COMPACT_ATOMS: atom_id res chain seq x y z
N TYR A 1 24.25 22.39 18.55
CA TYR A 1 22.89 22.96 18.42
C TYR A 1 21.92 21.80 18.23
N LYS A 2 21.00 21.61 19.18
CA LYS A 2 20.06 20.48 19.18
C LYS A 2 18.93 20.77 18.19
N PHE A 3 18.53 19.74 17.43
CA PHE A 3 17.30 19.70 16.65
C PHE A 3 16.11 20.22 17.47
N PHE A 4 15.76 21.50 17.32
CA PHE A 4 14.49 21.99 17.80
C PHE A 4 13.48 21.76 16.69
N ASN A 5 12.77 20.65 16.83
CA ASN A 5 11.49 20.40 16.18
C ASN A 5 10.44 21.34 16.80
N GLN A 6 10.59 22.63 16.58
CA GLN A 6 9.63 23.66 16.99
C GLN A 6 9.35 24.55 15.78
N SER A 7 8.07 24.61 15.43
CA SER A 7 7.54 25.38 14.31
C SER A 7 7.69 26.90 14.47
N ASN A 8 7.94 27.38 15.69
CA ASN A 8 8.23 28.79 15.98
C ASN A 8 9.46 28.88 16.88
N ILE A 9 10.52 29.53 16.39
CA ILE A 9 11.63 29.99 17.20
C ILE A 9 11.25 31.38 17.69
N TYR A 10 11.12 31.54 19.00
CA TYR A 10 10.83 32.83 19.60
C TYR A 10 12.14 33.46 20.04
N LYS A 11 12.47 34.62 19.47
CA LYS A 11 13.46 35.51 20.07
C LYS A 11 12.79 36.18 21.26
N GLY A 12 13.51 36.37 22.35
CA GLY A 12 13.02 37.11 23.51
C GLY A 12 14.19 37.57 24.37
N GLU A 13 14.04 38.75 24.98
CA GLU A 13 15.00 39.22 25.96
C GLU A 13 14.72 38.53 27.30
N ILE A 14 15.79 38.08 27.97
CA ILE A 14 15.69 37.47 29.29
C ILE A 14 15.77 38.59 30.31
N GLU A 15 14.62 39.01 30.85
CA GLU A 15 14.55 39.90 32.01
C GLU A 15 13.92 39.16 33.19
N ASN A 16 14.62 39.09 34.32
CA ASN A 16 14.14 38.46 35.57
C ASN A 16 13.57 37.04 35.40
N ASN A 17 14.28 36.16 34.68
CA ASN A 17 13.86 34.78 34.36
C ASN A 17 12.54 34.66 33.56
N ASN A 18 12.00 35.77 33.05
CA ASN A 18 10.84 35.79 32.19
C ASN A 18 11.28 36.19 30.77
N VAL A 19 10.80 35.45 29.77
CA VAL A 19 11.02 35.76 28.36
C VAL A 19 10.00 36.83 27.96
N THR A 20 10.45 38.07 27.81
CA THR A 20 9.65 39.20 27.31
C THR A 20 9.91 39.41 25.81
N ASN A 21 8.89 39.87 25.09
CA ASN A 21 8.85 40.00 23.61
C ASN A 21 9.10 38.70 22.84
N LYS A 22 8.07 37.85 22.73
CA LYS A 22 8.09 36.66 21.85
C LYS A 22 7.83 37.06 20.39
N GLU A 23 8.84 37.61 19.72
CA GLU A 23 8.78 37.80 18.27
C GLU A 23 9.14 36.48 17.57
N ILE A 24 8.35 36.11 16.55
CA ILE A 24 8.61 34.94 15.72
C ILE A 24 9.81 35.28 14.84
N GLU A 25 10.93 34.60 15.04
CA GLU A 25 12.14 34.77 14.24
C GLU A 25 12.00 33.97 12.95
N THR A 26 12.23 34.61 11.80
CA THR A 26 12.19 33.94 10.49
C THR A 26 13.40 33.04 10.33
N CYS A 27 13.18 31.79 9.89
CA CYS A 27 14.26 30.86 9.61
C CYS A 27 14.91 31.17 8.24
N ASP A 28 15.93 32.02 8.25
CA ASP A 28 16.62 32.40 7.01
C ASP A 28 17.72 31.40 6.60
N SER A 29 18.22 30.58 7.54
CA SER A 29 19.24 29.57 7.29
C SER A 29 19.06 28.33 8.17
N TRP A 30 19.43 27.17 7.65
CA TRP A 30 19.37 25.89 8.35
C TRP A 30 20.60 25.04 8.00
N GLU A 31 21.04 24.24 8.96
CA GLU A 31 22.14 23.29 8.78
C GLU A 31 21.59 21.90 9.07
N TYR A 32 21.77 20.97 8.12
CA TYR A 32 21.34 19.59 8.26
C TYR A 32 22.49 18.72 8.71
N ASP A 33 22.21 17.84 9.67
CA ASP A 33 23.16 16.82 10.08
C ASP A 33 23.18 15.67 9.07
N HIS A 34 24.27 15.60 8.30
CA HIS A 34 24.50 14.56 7.30
C HIS A 34 25.32 13.37 7.84
N SER A 35 25.53 13.27 9.16
CA SER A 35 26.29 12.17 9.77
C SER A 35 25.66 10.79 9.54
N PHE A 36 24.33 10.73 9.49
CA PHE A 36 23.58 9.49 9.30
C PHE A 36 22.80 9.42 7.98
N TYR A 37 22.14 10.49 7.55
CA TYR A 37 21.38 10.54 6.30
C TYR A 37 22.09 11.42 5.26
N ALA A 38 22.29 10.89 4.06
CA ALA A 38 22.89 11.66 2.96
C ALA A 38 21.88 12.66 2.38
N SER A 39 20.68 12.19 2.03
CA SER A 39 19.56 13.05 1.61
C SER A 39 18.23 12.48 2.09
N THR A 40 17.32 13.39 2.44
CA THR A 40 15.94 13.11 2.81
C THR A 40 14.98 14.03 2.04
N VAL A 41 13.71 13.65 1.98
CA VAL A 41 12.65 14.50 1.41
C VAL A 41 12.61 15.90 2.05
N VAL A 42 12.96 16.01 3.34
CA VAL A 42 12.98 17.30 4.05
C VAL A 42 14.16 18.15 3.59
N THR A 43 15.34 17.55 3.42
CA THR A 43 16.55 18.25 2.98
C THR A 43 16.53 18.61 1.50
N GLU A 44 15.87 17.79 0.67
CA GLU A 44 15.76 18.00 -0.77
C GLU A 44 14.97 19.29 -1.12
N TRP A 45 13.85 19.51 -0.44
CA TRP A 45 12.97 20.66 -0.69
C TRP A 45 12.94 21.69 0.44
N ASN A 46 13.88 21.58 1.40
CA ASN A 46 14.00 22.45 2.56
C ASN A 46 12.66 22.66 3.29
N LEU A 47 12.04 21.55 3.68
CA LEU A 47 10.71 21.53 4.31
C LEU A 47 10.79 21.83 5.81
N VAL A 48 11.37 22.98 6.16
CA VAL A 48 11.58 23.44 7.54
C VAL A 48 10.82 24.74 7.82
N CYS A 49 10.60 25.03 9.11
CA CYS A 49 9.93 26.24 9.61
C CYS A 49 8.58 26.50 8.92
N ASP A 50 8.42 27.59 8.15
CA ASP A 50 7.16 27.94 7.46
C ASP A 50 6.68 26.87 6.46
N LYS A 51 7.56 25.97 6.03
CA LYS A 51 7.25 24.87 5.10
C LYS A 51 7.08 23.52 5.78
N GLU A 52 7.24 23.43 7.10
CA GLU A 52 7.13 22.18 7.86
C GLU A 52 5.76 21.51 7.69
N TRP A 53 4.68 22.32 7.64
CA TRP A 53 3.32 21.82 7.46
C TRP A 53 3.13 20.99 6.19
N LEU A 54 3.98 21.18 5.16
CA LEU A 54 3.96 20.38 3.94
C LEU A 54 4.30 18.90 4.21
N ILE A 55 5.13 18.61 5.21
CA ILE A 55 5.43 17.22 5.62
C ILE A 55 4.15 16.54 6.13
N SER A 56 3.41 17.23 7.00
CA SER A 56 2.14 16.74 7.54
C SER A 56 1.08 16.65 6.45
N MET A 57 1.00 17.63 5.56
CA MET A 57 0.10 17.59 4.39
C MET A 57 0.38 16.37 3.51
N SER A 58 1.66 16.06 3.22
CA SER A 58 2.03 14.89 2.42
C SER A 58 1.53 13.58 3.04
N LYS A 59 1.65 13.43 4.37
CA LYS A 59 1.11 12.27 5.10
C LYS A 59 -0.42 12.21 5.00
N SER A 60 -1.10 13.35 5.17
CA SER A 60 -2.56 13.41 5.07
C SER A 60 -3.06 13.06 3.66
N ILE A 61 -2.39 13.57 2.61
CA ILE A 61 -2.69 13.24 1.21
C ILE A 61 -2.55 11.73 0.96
N PHE A 62 -1.53 11.10 1.54
CA PHE A 62 -1.37 9.65 1.48
C PHE A 62 -2.56 8.91 2.12
N VAL A 63 -3.02 9.35 3.30
CA VAL A 63 -4.21 8.78 3.95
C VAL A 63 -5.48 8.99 3.13
N VAL A 64 -5.66 10.15 2.50
CA VAL A 64 -6.77 10.40 1.57
C VAL A 64 -6.74 9.40 0.41
N GLY A 65 -5.57 9.12 -0.16
CA GLY A 65 -5.40 8.09 -1.18
C GLY A 65 -5.86 6.70 -0.71
N ASN A 66 -5.59 6.33 0.54
CA ASN A 66 -6.08 5.07 1.12
C ASN A 66 -7.61 5.01 1.18
N ILE A 67 -8.27 6.10 1.57
CA ILE A 67 -9.74 6.18 1.66
C ILE A 67 -10.37 6.08 0.27
N ILE A 68 -9.81 6.78 -0.71
CA ILE A 68 -10.23 6.72 -2.12
C ILE A 68 -10.14 5.27 -2.62
N SER A 69 -9.05 4.59 -2.30
CA SER A 69 -8.83 3.21 -2.69
C SER A 69 -9.85 2.25 -2.07
N ALA A 70 -10.02 2.34 -0.74
CA ALA A 70 -10.94 1.48 0.01
C ALA A 70 -12.40 1.59 -0.46
N THR A 71 -12.78 2.72 -1.07
CA THR A 71 -14.14 2.95 -1.59
C THR A 71 -14.24 2.65 -3.09
N LEU A 72 -13.54 3.41 -3.93
CA LEU A 72 -13.68 3.34 -5.39
C LEU A 72 -13.10 2.05 -5.97
N LEU A 73 -11.86 1.71 -5.64
CA LEU A 73 -11.19 0.54 -6.22
C LEU A 73 -11.82 -0.77 -5.71
N SER A 74 -12.23 -0.81 -4.45
CA SER A 74 -13.01 -1.92 -3.90
C SER A 74 -14.33 -2.13 -4.65
N TYR A 75 -15.09 -1.04 -4.90
CA TYR A 75 -16.31 -1.11 -5.69
C TYR A 75 -16.07 -1.66 -7.10
N PHE A 76 -15.00 -1.19 -7.76
CA PHE A 76 -14.64 -1.69 -9.09
C PHE A 76 -14.19 -3.15 -9.07
N ALA A 77 -13.53 -3.61 -7.99
CA ALA A 77 -13.11 -5.01 -7.84
C ALA A 77 -14.31 -5.96 -7.73
N ASP A 78 -15.38 -5.53 -7.08
CA ASP A 78 -16.61 -6.33 -7.00
C ASP A 78 -17.34 -6.38 -8.34
N LYS A 79 -17.28 -5.31 -9.14
CA LYS A 79 -17.94 -5.24 -10.45
C LYS A 79 -17.17 -5.94 -11.57
N PHE A 80 -15.86 -5.75 -11.64
CA PHE A 80 -15.03 -6.20 -12.77
C PHE A 80 -14.20 -7.45 -12.47
N GLY A 81 -14.15 -7.89 -11.22
CA GLY A 81 -13.32 -9.01 -10.78
C GLY A 81 -12.09 -8.53 -10.03
N ARG A 82 -11.48 -9.42 -9.25
CA ARG A 82 -10.44 -9.06 -8.28
C ARG A 82 -9.09 -9.03 -8.98
N LYS A 83 -8.82 -10.02 -9.83
CA LYS A 83 -7.57 -10.13 -10.60
C LYS A 83 -7.28 -8.91 -11.49
N PRO A 84 -8.20 -8.42 -12.35
CA PRO A 84 -7.90 -7.29 -13.23
C PRO A 84 -7.68 -5.98 -12.46
N ILE A 85 -8.41 -5.75 -11.36
CA ILE A 85 -8.24 -4.54 -10.57
C ILE A 85 -6.93 -4.58 -9.79
N ILE A 86 -6.52 -5.72 -9.23
CA ILE A 86 -5.19 -5.89 -8.61
C ILE A 86 -4.08 -5.55 -9.61
N LEU A 87 -4.20 -6.00 -10.87
CA LEU A 87 -3.23 -5.69 -11.93
C LEU A 87 -3.15 -4.19 -12.20
N ILE A 88 -4.30 -3.51 -12.37
CA ILE A 88 -4.35 -2.06 -12.59
C ILE A 88 -3.73 -1.30 -11.41
N CYS A 89 -4.06 -1.70 -10.18
CA CYS A 89 -3.51 -1.10 -8.96
C CYS A 89 -1.99 -1.30 -8.85
N SER A 90 -1.49 -2.47 -9.23
CA SER A 90 -0.05 -2.77 -9.25
C SER A 90 0.68 -1.91 -10.28
N ILE A 91 0.13 -1.75 -11.49
CA ILE A 91 0.71 -0.88 -12.52
C ILE A 91 0.69 0.58 -12.06
N LEU A 92 -0.44 1.05 -11.53
CA LEU A 92 -0.59 2.42 -11.02
C LEU A 92 0.43 2.71 -9.91
N SER A 93 0.59 1.79 -8.96
CA SER A 93 1.54 1.97 -7.86
C SER A 93 3.00 2.00 -8.32
N ILE A 94 3.41 1.13 -9.25
CA ILE A 94 4.78 1.10 -9.79
C ILE A 94 5.08 2.39 -10.56
N VAL A 95 4.20 2.79 -11.48
CA VAL A 95 4.39 4.02 -12.28
C VAL A 95 4.44 5.25 -11.37
N SER A 96 3.57 5.32 -10.37
CA SER A 96 3.56 6.43 -9.41
C SER A 96 4.79 6.41 -8.51
N ALA A 97 5.27 5.24 -8.11
CA ALA A 97 6.47 5.09 -7.27
C ALA A 97 7.74 5.51 -7.99
N ILE A 98 7.87 5.18 -9.28
CA ILE A 98 8.97 5.66 -10.13
C ILE A 98 8.86 7.17 -10.30
N THR A 99 7.67 7.69 -10.62
CA THR A 99 7.43 9.14 -10.72
C THR A 99 7.79 9.88 -9.42
N CYS A 100 7.51 9.28 -8.26
CA CYS A 100 7.84 9.81 -6.94
C CYS A 100 9.35 9.86 -6.71
N ALA A 101 10.10 8.83 -7.14
CA ALA A 101 11.56 8.82 -7.03
C ALA A 101 12.20 9.93 -7.88
N PHE A 102 11.69 10.16 -9.10
CA PHE A 102 12.19 11.20 -10.00
C PHE A 102 11.46 12.56 -9.86
N ALA A 103 10.81 12.80 -8.73
CA ALA A 103 10.07 14.03 -8.52
C ALA A 103 11.03 15.24 -8.48
N SER A 104 10.81 16.22 -9.37
CA SER A 104 11.59 17.48 -9.39
C SER A 104 10.99 18.58 -8.52
N SER A 105 9.74 18.41 -8.08
CA SER A 105 9.02 19.36 -7.24
C SER A 105 8.23 18.66 -6.14
N PHE A 106 8.02 19.35 -5.02
CA PHE A 106 7.23 18.84 -3.91
C PHE A 106 5.77 18.50 -4.31
N ILE A 107 5.18 19.27 -5.22
CA ILE A 107 3.81 19.01 -5.71
C ILE A 107 3.76 17.69 -6.48
N MET A 108 4.72 17.47 -7.38
CA MET A 108 4.86 16.21 -8.11
C MET A 108 5.04 15.02 -7.16
N PHE A 109 5.88 15.19 -6.13
CA PHE A 109 6.05 14.20 -5.07
C PHE A 109 4.74 13.91 -4.33
N ALA A 110 4.01 14.95 -3.89
CA ALA A 110 2.76 14.79 -3.13
C ALA A 110 1.65 14.12 -3.96
N VAL A 111 1.52 14.49 -5.24
CA VAL A 111 0.55 13.86 -6.15
C VAL A 111 0.93 12.40 -6.43
N ALA A 112 2.22 12.12 -6.67
CA ALA A 112 2.69 10.75 -6.86
C ALA A 112 2.44 9.89 -5.60
N ARG A 113 2.66 10.44 -4.41
CA ARG A 113 2.34 9.79 -3.12
C ARG A 113 0.86 9.43 -2.99
N LEU A 114 -0.04 10.29 -3.44
CA LEU A 114 -1.47 10.00 -3.47
C LEU A 114 -1.76 8.77 -4.33
N PHE A 115 -1.24 8.71 -5.56
CA PHE A 115 -1.48 7.59 -6.46
C PHE A 115 -0.78 6.29 -6.01
N ILE A 116 0.39 6.38 -5.38
CA ILE A 116 1.02 5.24 -4.70
C ILE A 116 0.08 4.69 -3.63
N ALA A 117 -0.45 5.54 -2.75
CA ALA A 117 -1.39 5.13 -1.71
C ALA A 117 -2.63 4.47 -2.30
N VAL A 118 -3.20 5.06 -3.36
CA VAL A 118 -4.37 4.51 -4.05
C VAL A 118 -4.09 3.10 -4.58
N GLY A 119 -2.98 2.93 -5.31
CA GLY A 119 -2.61 1.66 -5.93
C GLY A 119 -2.20 0.58 -4.94
N VAL A 120 -1.30 0.88 -4.00
CA VAL A 120 -0.76 -0.11 -3.04
C VAL A 120 -1.87 -0.60 -2.11
N THR A 121 -2.61 0.31 -1.49
CA THR A 121 -3.70 -0.05 -0.57
C THR A 121 -4.84 -0.75 -1.29
N GLY A 122 -5.09 -0.41 -2.56
CA GLY A 122 -6.13 -1.05 -3.36
C GLY A 122 -5.77 -2.49 -3.68
N ALA A 123 -4.54 -2.70 -4.15
CA ALA A 123 -4.03 -4.03 -4.40
C ALA A 123 -4.06 -4.89 -3.12
N ASP A 124 -3.66 -4.34 -1.97
CA ASP A 124 -3.66 -5.05 -0.69
C ASP A 124 -5.07 -5.47 -0.23
N ILE A 125 -6.01 -4.52 -0.16
CA ILE A 125 -7.40 -4.81 0.27
C ILE A 125 -8.03 -5.87 -0.64
N ILE A 126 -7.90 -5.72 -1.95
CA ILE A 126 -8.52 -6.63 -2.92
C ILE A 126 -7.82 -8.00 -2.89
N ALA A 127 -6.50 -8.05 -2.73
CA ALA A 127 -5.75 -9.30 -2.58
C ALA A 127 -6.14 -10.04 -1.30
N PHE A 128 -6.35 -9.34 -0.19
CA PHE A 128 -6.83 -9.91 1.05
C PHE A 128 -8.22 -10.53 0.89
N VAL A 129 -9.14 -9.82 0.23
CA VAL A 129 -10.48 -10.37 -0.07
C VAL A 129 -10.36 -11.62 -0.95
N LEU A 130 -9.57 -11.57 -2.02
CA LEU A 130 -9.35 -12.71 -2.90
C LEU A 130 -8.79 -13.93 -2.15
N LEU A 131 -7.81 -13.71 -1.26
CA LEU A 131 -7.26 -14.74 -0.39
C LEU A 131 -8.34 -15.41 0.48
N MET A 132 -9.21 -14.62 1.10
CA MET A 132 -10.30 -15.12 1.95
C MET A 132 -11.39 -15.85 1.17
N GLU A 133 -11.58 -15.51 -0.11
CA GLU A 133 -12.54 -16.16 -1.00
C GLU A 133 -12.03 -17.51 -1.54
N ILE A 134 -10.72 -17.64 -1.76
CA ILE A 134 -10.09 -18.88 -2.23
C ILE A 134 -9.94 -19.88 -1.08
N ILE A 135 -9.68 -19.39 0.13
CA ILE A 135 -9.44 -20.23 1.30
C ILE A 135 -10.77 -20.69 1.93
N GLY A 136 -10.82 -21.99 2.27
CA GLY A 136 -11.94 -22.58 2.99
C GLY A 136 -12.10 -22.01 4.41
N PRO A 137 -13.32 -21.97 4.94
CA PRO A 137 -13.64 -21.27 6.20
C PRO A 137 -12.77 -21.67 7.39
N GLU A 138 -12.39 -22.95 7.49
CA GLU A 138 -11.59 -23.49 8.61
C GLU A 138 -10.18 -22.88 8.71
N ARG A 139 -9.56 -22.52 7.58
CA ARG A 139 -8.17 -22.01 7.57
C ARG A 139 -8.08 -20.50 7.49
N ARG A 140 -9.20 -19.78 7.36
CA ARG A 140 -9.19 -18.32 7.18
C ARG A 140 -8.50 -17.57 8.31
N ALA A 141 -8.73 -17.98 9.55
CA ALA A 141 -8.10 -17.33 10.71
C ALA A 141 -6.56 -17.44 10.64
N PHE A 142 -6.03 -18.63 10.32
CA PHE A 142 -4.59 -18.87 10.22
C PHE A 142 -3.94 -18.01 9.13
N TYR A 143 -4.52 -17.98 7.92
CA TYR A 143 -3.98 -17.15 6.84
C TYR A 143 -4.19 -15.66 7.08
N GLY A 144 -5.27 -15.25 7.76
CA GLY A 144 -5.48 -13.87 8.18
C GLY A 144 -4.42 -13.40 9.17
N ILE A 145 -4.03 -14.25 10.12
CA ILE A 145 -2.89 -13.98 11.02
C ILE A 145 -1.58 -13.88 10.21
N GLY A 146 -1.37 -14.78 9.24
CA GLY A 146 -0.21 -14.72 8.34
C GLY A 146 -0.08 -13.38 7.60
N VAL A 147 -1.19 -12.81 7.12
CA VAL A 147 -1.20 -11.47 6.51
C VAL A 147 -0.78 -10.39 7.50
N ASN A 148 -1.24 -10.47 8.76
CA ASN A 148 -0.82 -9.52 9.80
C ASN A 148 0.68 -9.60 10.10
N PHE A 149 1.27 -10.80 10.12
CA PHE A 149 2.72 -10.95 10.22
C PHE A 149 3.45 -10.30 9.03
N GLY A 150 2.89 -10.41 7.82
CA GLY A 150 3.36 -9.68 6.66
C GLY A 150 3.39 -8.16 6.89
N TRP A 151 2.29 -7.59 7.40
CA TRP A 151 2.21 -6.18 7.77
C TRP A 151 3.25 -5.76 8.80
N ILE A 152 3.41 -6.55 9.87
CA ILE A 152 4.41 -6.29 10.91
C ILE A 152 5.82 -6.27 10.30
N SER A 153 6.16 -7.26 9.46
CA SER A 153 7.45 -7.30 8.78
C SER A 153 7.66 -6.08 7.87
N GLY A 154 6.60 -5.61 7.21
CA GLY A 154 6.61 -4.41 6.38
C GLY A 154 6.89 -3.11 7.15
N TYR A 155 6.64 -3.06 8.47
CA TYR A 155 7.04 -1.92 9.30
C TYR A 155 8.52 -1.96 9.71
N PHE A 156 9.12 -3.16 9.84
CA PHE A 156 10.51 -3.31 10.24
C PHE A 156 11.52 -3.20 9.08
N ILE A 157 11.10 -3.54 7.86
CA ILE A 157 11.97 -3.52 6.68
C ILE A 157 12.43 -2.08 6.31
N PRO A 158 11.56 -1.05 6.22
CA PRO A 158 11.97 0.28 5.77
C PRO A 158 13.03 0.96 6.65
N PRO A 159 12.98 0.91 8.00
CA PRO A 159 14.07 1.40 8.84
C PRO A 159 15.41 0.69 8.59
N GLY A 160 15.38 -0.62 8.35
CA GLY A 160 16.60 -1.39 7.99
C GLY A 160 17.19 -0.94 6.66
N ILE A 161 16.35 -0.70 5.66
CA ILE A 161 16.78 -0.15 4.36
C ILE A 161 17.31 1.28 4.53
N ALA A 162 16.67 2.09 5.37
CA ALA A 162 17.10 3.46 5.67
C ALA A 162 18.51 3.48 6.26
N TRP A 163 18.82 2.54 7.17
CA TRP A 163 20.15 2.41 7.78
C TRP A 163 21.24 2.03 6.77
N LEU A 164 20.90 1.24 5.74
CA LEU A 164 21.82 0.78 4.70
C LEU A 164 22.06 1.84 3.61
N LEU A 165 20.99 2.36 3.00
CA LEU A 165 21.07 3.21 1.81
C LEU A 165 21.24 4.69 2.15
N ARG A 166 20.64 5.14 3.27
CA ARG A 166 20.74 6.51 3.83
C ARG A 166 20.34 7.64 2.88
N ASP A 167 19.78 7.29 1.73
CA ASP A 167 19.35 8.19 0.67
C ASP A 167 17.91 7.84 0.26
N TRP A 168 17.05 8.86 0.26
CA TRP A 168 15.62 8.68 0.05
C TRP A 168 15.26 8.17 -1.35
N PHE A 169 16.03 8.53 -2.38
CA PHE A 169 15.79 8.08 -3.76
C PHE A 169 15.99 6.58 -3.87
N TRP A 170 17.13 6.07 -3.39
CA TRP A 170 17.43 4.64 -3.42
C TRP A 170 16.49 3.83 -2.54
N MET A 171 16.09 4.38 -1.39
CA MET A 171 15.04 3.77 -0.56
C MET A 171 13.73 3.60 -1.33
N GLN A 172 13.27 4.64 -2.02
CA GLN A 172 12.03 4.61 -2.81
C GLN A 172 12.10 3.54 -3.91
N ILE A 173 13.23 3.44 -4.62
CA ILE A 173 13.42 2.42 -5.67
C ILE A 173 13.40 1.00 -5.08
N VAL A 174 14.14 0.75 -3.99
CA VAL A 174 14.18 -0.58 -3.37
C VAL A 174 12.82 -0.98 -2.82
N LEU A 175 12.07 -0.06 -2.22
CA LEU A 175 10.71 -0.32 -1.74
C LEU A 175 9.71 -0.60 -2.86
N THR A 176 10.01 -0.18 -4.10
CA THR A 176 9.18 -0.46 -5.28
C THR A 176 9.42 -1.86 -5.86
N MET A 177 10.60 -2.45 -5.63
CA MET A 177 10.98 -3.76 -6.20
C MET A 177 10.00 -4.90 -5.84
N PRO A 178 9.53 -5.06 -4.59
CA PRO A 178 8.54 -6.08 -4.26
C PRO A 178 7.24 -5.97 -5.07
N CYS A 179 6.79 -4.75 -5.37
CA CYS A 179 5.60 -4.52 -6.19
C CYS A 179 5.82 -4.99 -7.65
N ILE A 180 7.02 -4.79 -8.19
CA ILE A 180 7.39 -5.28 -9.53
C ILE A 180 7.39 -6.81 -9.56
N ILE A 181 7.95 -7.46 -8.53
CA ILE A 181 7.92 -8.92 -8.42
C ILE A 181 6.49 -9.44 -8.38
N LEU A 182 5.61 -8.79 -7.60
CA LEU A 182 4.19 -9.14 -7.55
C LEU A 182 3.53 -9.01 -8.94
N LEU A 183 3.84 -7.94 -9.67
CA LEU A 183 3.36 -7.73 -11.03
C LEU A 183 3.83 -8.85 -11.97
N LEU A 184 5.08 -9.31 -11.88
CA LEU A 184 5.58 -10.42 -12.70
C LEU A 184 4.87 -11.74 -12.38
N LEU A 185 4.45 -11.93 -11.12
CA LEU A 185 3.74 -13.12 -10.67
C LEU A 185 2.22 -13.09 -10.95
N TRP A 186 1.70 -12.06 -11.63
CA TRP A 186 0.26 -11.89 -11.85
C TRP A 186 -0.43 -13.06 -12.58
N TRP A 187 0.29 -13.77 -13.46
CA TRP A 187 -0.25 -14.93 -14.18
C TRP A 187 -0.59 -16.10 -13.26
N LEU A 188 0.09 -16.24 -12.12
CA LEU A 188 -0.19 -17.28 -11.14
C LEU A 188 -1.50 -17.01 -10.38
N LEU A 189 -1.93 -15.74 -10.29
CA LEU A 189 -3.09 -15.35 -9.52
C LEU A 189 -4.39 -15.87 -10.19
N PRO A 190 -5.18 -16.71 -9.51
CA PRO A 190 -6.50 -17.10 -9.99
C PRO A 190 -7.51 -15.97 -9.76
N GLU A 191 -8.59 -15.97 -10.53
CA GLU A 191 -9.75 -15.12 -10.23
C GLU A 191 -10.60 -15.77 -9.12
N SER A 192 -11.35 -14.94 -8.40
CA SER A 192 -12.23 -15.42 -7.32
C SER A 192 -13.28 -16.42 -7.83
N PRO A 193 -13.32 -17.66 -7.27
CA PRO A 193 -14.36 -18.63 -7.61
C PRO A 193 -15.76 -18.11 -7.31
N ARG A 194 -15.92 -17.36 -6.21
CA ARG A 194 -17.21 -16.80 -5.78
C ARG A 194 -17.70 -15.74 -6.75
N TRP A 195 -16.81 -14.85 -7.18
CA TRP A 195 -17.13 -13.84 -8.19
C TRP A 195 -17.55 -14.46 -9.52
N LEU A 196 -16.82 -15.50 -9.97
CA LEU A 196 -17.14 -16.21 -11.20
C LEU A 196 -18.53 -16.86 -11.15
N LEU A 197 -18.90 -17.43 -10.00
CA LEU A 197 -20.22 -18.02 -9.78
C LEU A 197 -21.33 -16.96 -9.79
N SER A 198 -21.14 -15.83 -9.09
CA SER A 198 -22.14 -14.75 -9.07
C SER A 198 -22.36 -14.12 -10.44
N HIS A 199 -21.33 -14.10 -11.29
CA HIS A 199 -21.39 -13.60 -12.67
C HIS A 199 -21.75 -14.66 -13.71
N ARG A 200 -22.30 -15.82 -13.28
CA ARG A 200 -22.73 -16.94 -14.15
C ARG A 200 -21.62 -17.54 -15.03
N LYS A 201 -20.34 -17.31 -14.71
CA LYS A 201 -19.17 -17.86 -15.42
C LYS A 201 -18.77 -19.23 -14.85
N LYS A 202 -19.67 -20.21 -14.99
CA LYS A 202 -19.55 -21.53 -14.36
C LYS A 202 -18.30 -22.32 -14.78
N GLU A 203 -17.99 -22.35 -16.08
CA GLU A 203 -16.83 -23.09 -16.61
C GLU A 203 -15.51 -22.56 -16.05
N ALA A 204 -15.35 -21.24 -15.99
CA ALA A 204 -14.17 -20.61 -15.41
C ALA A 204 -14.06 -20.92 -13.90
N ALA A 205 -15.18 -20.88 -13.17
CA ALA A 205 -15.20 -21.24 -11.75
C ALA A 205 -14.78 -22.70 -11.52
N LEU A 206 -15.30 -23.64 -12.33
CA LEU A 206 -14.93 -25.05 -12.29
C LEU A 206 -13.44 -25.25 -12.55
N LYS A 207 -12.85 -24.56 -13.53
CA LYS A 207 -11.41 -24.63 -13.82
C LYS A 207 -10.55 -24.18 -12.64
N VAL A 208 -10.95 -23.12 -11.93
CA VAL A 208 -10.22 -22.63 -10.75
C VAL A 208 -10.36 -23.64 -9.60
N LEU A 209 -11.58 -24.11 -9.33
CA LEU A 209 -11.86 -25.07 -8.25
C LEU A 209 -11.19 -26.42 -8.48
N SER A 210 -11.20 -26.94 -9.71
CA SER A 210 -10.55 -28.21 -10.06
C SER A 210 -9.02 -28.11 -9.94
N ARG A 211 -8.42 -26.97 -10.34
CA ARG A 211 -7.00 -26.70 -10.10
C ARG A 211 -6.68 -26.67 -8.61
N ALA A 212 -7.48 -25.97 -7.82
CA ALA A 212 -7.29 -25.90 -6.36
C ALA A 212 -7.42 -27.28 -5.69
N ALA A 213 -8.42 -28.07 -6.08
CA ALA A 213 -8.62 -29.44 -5.58
C ALA A 213 -7.44 -30.36 -5.91
N LYS A 214 -6.92 -30.30 -7.15
CA LYS A 214 -5.71 -31.04 -7.55
C LYS A 214 -4.48 -30.63 -6.73
N MET A 215 -4.28 -29.33 -6.50
CA MET A 215 -3.18 -28.84 -5.67
C MET A 215 -3.29 -29.27 -4.20
N ASN A 216 -4.52 -29.43 -3.70
CA ASN A 216 -4.79 -29.93 -2.35
C ASN A 216 -4.79 -31.47 -2.24
N GLY A 217 -4.40 -32.19 -3.30
CA GLY A 217 -4.35 -33.66 -3.31
C GLY A 217 -5.70 -34.37 -3.43
N PHE A 218 -6.79 -33.65 -3.71
CA PHE A 218 -8.10 -34.25 -3.97
C PHE A 218 -8.14 -34.80 -5.40
N HIS A 219 -7.77 -36.07 -5.57
CA HIS A 219 -7.90 -36.82 -6.82
C HIS A 219 -9.19 -37.64 -6.83
N CYS A 220 -10.25 -37.09 -7.41
CA CYS A 220 -11.51 -37.82 -7.64
C CYS A 220 -11.73 -38.00 -9.16
N PRO A 221 -12.01 -39.23 -9.66
CA PRO A 221 -12.28 -39.47 -11.09
C PRO A 221 -13.49 -38.70 -11.64
N LYS A 222 -14.40 -38.26 -10.77
CA LYS A 222 -15.62 -37.49 -11.10
C LYS A 222 -15.63 -36.11 -10.41
N LEU A 223 -14.46 -35.51 -10.22
CA LEU A 223 -14.31 -34.24 -9.50
C LEU A 223 -15.17 -33.12 -10.13
N ASP A 224 -15.14 -32.99 -11.46
CA ASP A 224 -15.86 -31.93 -12.16
C ASP A 224 -17.38 -32.11 -12.05
N ALA A 225 -17.89 -33.34 -12.21
CA ALA A 225 -19.31 -33.66 -12.02
C ALA A 225 -19.78 -33.40 -10.57
N LYS A 226 -18.95 -33.72 -9.57
CA LYS A 226 -19.27 -33.46 -8.15
C LYS A 226 -19.26 -31.96 -7.83
N LEU A 227 -18.34 -31.20 -8.42
CA LEU A 227 -18.29 -29.74 -8.30
C LEU A 227 -19.50 -29.09 -8.98
N GLU A 228 -19.90 -29.56 -10.16
CA GLU A 228 -21.12 -29.11 -10.85
C GLU A 228 -22.37 -29.35 -10.01
N GLU A 229 -22.49 -30.52 -9.38
CA GLU A 229 -23.60 -30.82 -8.48
C GLU A 229 -23.64 -29.83 -7.31
N ILE A 230 -22.50 -29.57 -6.65
CA ILE A 230 -22.40 -28.61 -5.54
C ILE A 230 -22.79 -27.20 -5.99
N ILE A 231 -22.24 -26.74 -7.11
CA ILE A 231 -22.55 -25.42 -7.67
C ILE A 231 -24.03 -25.29 -8.04
N SER A 232 -24.64 -26.35 -8.56
CA SER A 232 -26.08 -26.37 -8.89
C SER A 232 -26.95 -26.25 -7.64
N LYS A 233 -26.57 -26.90 -6.54
CA LYS A 233 -27.26 -26.81 -5.24
C LYS A 233 -27.11 -25.42 -4.63
N THR A 234 -25.90 -24.84 -4.66
CA THR A 234 -25.67 -23.48 -4.14
C THR A 234 -26.47 -22.41 -4.90
N ASN A 235 -26.59 -22.52 -6.22
CA ASN A 235 -27.39 -21.58 -7.02
C ASN A 235 -28.89 -21.66 -6.71
N LYS A 236 -29.43 -22.86 -6.42
CA LYS A 236 -30.85 -23.03 -6.04
C LYS A 236 -31.19 -22.47 -4.66
N VAL A 237 -30.21 -22.34 -3.78
CA VAL A 237 -30.38 -21.76 -2.43
C VAL A 237 -30.31 -20.23 -2.46
N GLN A 238 -29.72 -19.66 -3.52
CA GLN A 238 -29.56 -18.20 -3.70
C GLN A 238 -30.64 -17.57 -4.59
N SER A 239 -31.51 -18.37 -5.23
CA SER A 239 -32.66 -17.93 -6.04
C SER A 239 -33.94 -17.95 -5.22
#